data_AF-A0AA94JCQ8-F1
#
_entry.id   AF-A0AA94JCQ8-F1
#
_cell.length_a   1.000
_cell.length_b   1.000
_cell.length_c   1.000
_cell.angle_alpha   90.00
_cell.angle_beta   90.00
_cell.angle_gamma   90.00
#
_symmetry.space_group_name_H-M   'P 1'
#
loop_
_entity.id
_entity.type
_entity.pdbx_description
1 polymer ?
#
loop_
_entity_poly.entity_id
_entity_poly.type
_entity_poly.pdbx_seq_one_letter_code
_entity_poly.pdbx_strand_id
1 'polypeptide(L)'
;MLKFTRWYNYEHKHSQLNFVTPHQRHTSQDKAILAQRKRGMEAAKAANPSRWGKRDVRNCEPVGPTTLNPEKKPVKQEEKQAA
;
A
#
# COMPACT_ATOMS: atom_id res chain seq x y z
N MET A 1 -23.13 -0.33 15.35
CA MET A 1 -22.12 -1.03 14.52
C MET A 1 -21.36 -0.12 13.53
N LEU A 2 -21.83 1.10 13.24
CA LEU A 2 -21.22 2.00 12.24
C LEU A 2 -19.90 2.70 12.69
N LYS A 3 -19.67 2.86 14.01
CA LYS A 3 -18.51 3.61 14.53
C LYS A 3 -17.17 2.92 14.23
N PHE A 4 -17.07 1.62 14.49
CA PHE A 4 -15.85 0.86 14.23
C PHE A 4 -15.50 0.84 12.74
N THR A 5 -16.46 0.52 11.88
CA THR A 5 -16.23 0.46 10.42
C THR A 5 -15.78 1.80 9.86
N ARG A 6 -16.39 2.91 10.30
CA ARG A 6 -15.96 4.25 9.88
C ARG A 6 -14.53 4.54 10.33
N TRP A 7 -14.23 4.32 11.61
CA TRP A 7 -12.88 4.50 12.15
C TRP A 7 -11.85 3.64 11.40
N TYR A 8 -12.12 2.35 11.23
CA TYR A 8 -11.22 1.39 10.57
C TYR A 8 -10.89 1.81 9.13
N ASN A 9 -11.90 2.25 8.37
CA ASN A 9 -11.75 2.55 6.94
C ASN A 9 -11.23 3.97 6.65
N TYR A 10 -11.54 4.95 7.50
CA TYR A 10 -11.31 6.36 7.20
C TYR A 10 -10.34 7.07 8.15
N GLU A 11 -10.08 6.54 9.34
CA GLU A 11 -9.27 7.22 10.36
C GLU A 11 -8.04 6.38 10.75
N HIS A 12 -8.22 5.08 10.97
CA HIS A 12 -7.15 4.19 11.38
C HIS A 12 -6.20 3.90 10.22
N LYS A 13 -4.91 4.19 10.44
CA LYS A 13 -3.82 3.93 9.51
C LYS A 13 -3.21 2.57 9.82
N HIS A 14 -3.26 1.66 8.85
CA HIS A 14 -2.85 0.27 9.04
C HIS A 14 -1.37 0.10 8.74
N SER A 15 -0.64 -0.57 9.62
CA SER A 15 0.80 -0.82 9.46
C SER A 15 1.11 -1.63 8.20
N GLN A 16 0.27 -2.62 7.88
CA GLN A 16 0.37 -3.41 6.65
C GLN A 16 0.16 -2.58 5.38
N LEU A 17 -0.48 -1.42 5.48
CA LEU A 17 -0.67 -0.49 4.36
C LEU A 17 0.35 0.65 4.38
N ASN A 18 1.49 0.49 5.06
CA ASN A 18 2.45 1.58 5.27
C ASN A 18 1.79 2.82 5.89
N PHE A 19 0.89 2.64 6.86
CA PHE A 19 0.20 3.71 7.59
C PHE A 19 -0.61 4.66 6.67
N VAL A 20 -1.35 4.09 5.73
CA VAL A 20 -2.50 4.75 5.08
C VAL A 20 -3.80 4.09 5.50
N THR A 21 -4.93 4.75 5.25
CA THR A 21 -6.24 4.17 5.55
C THR A 21 -6.68 3.22 4.42
N PRO A 22 -7.56 2.24 4.70
CA PRO A 22 -8.10 1.38 3.66
C PRO A 22 -8.79 2.18 2.56
N HIS A 23 -9.54 3.23 2.92
CA HIS A 23 -10.18 4.09 1.94
C HIS A 23 -9.17 4.77 1.01
N GLN A 24 -8.08 5.34 1.55
CA GLN A 24 -7.03 5.99 0.76
C GLN A 24 -6.38 5.03 -0.25
N ARG A 25 -6.16 3.77 0.15
CA ARG A 25 -5.68 2.72 -0.77
C ARG A 25 -6.72 2.39 -1.83
N HIS A 26 -7.98 2.18 -1.44
CA HIS A 26 -9.04 1.86 -2.38
C HIS A 26 -9.26 2.94 -3.44
N THR A 27 -9.08 4.21 -3.07
CA THR A 27 -9.16 5.35 -4.00
C THR A 27 -7.81 5.68 -4.68
N SER A 28 -6.79 4.82 -4.55
CA SER A 28 -5.43 5.01 -5.11
C SER A 28 -4.70 6.30 -4.67
N GLN A 29 -5.16 6.94 -3.58
CA GLN A 29 -4.55 8.14 -3.01
C GLN A 29 -3.26 7.81 -2.24
N ASP A 30 -3.12 6.56 -1.80
CA ASP A 30 -1.94 6.03 -1.12
C ASP A 30 -0.65 6.31 -1.89
N LYS A 31 -0.66 6.19 -3.22
CA LYS A 31 0.49 6.49 -4.09
C LYS A 31 1.06 7.88 -3.86
N ALA A 32 0.21 8.90 -3.89
CA ALA A 32 0.63 10.29 -3.71
C ALA A 32 1.10 10.56 -2.27
N ILE A 33 0.38 10.03 -1.28
CA ILE A 33 0.70 10.18 0.15
C ILE A 33 2.07 9.58 0.46
N LEU A 34 2.32 8.37 -0.04
CA LEU A 34 3.55 7.63 0.22
C LEU A 34 4.74 8.26 -0.52
N ALA A 35 4.55 8.74 -1.76
CA ALA A 35 5.58 9.47 -2.49
C ALA A 35 5.97 10.78 -1.79
N GLN A 36 5.00 11.54 -1.29
CA GLN A 36 5.28 12.75 -0.50
C GLN A 36 6.04 12.42 0.79
N ARG A 37 5.64 11.36 1.48
CA ARG A 37 6.31 10.93 2.72
C ARG A 37 7.75 10.50 2.48
N LYS A 38 8.02 9.74 1.41
CA LYS A 38 9.37 9.32 1.03
C LYS A 38 10.28 10.53 0.86
N ARG A 39 9.85 11.52 0.06
CA ARG A 39 10.60 12.77 -0.15
C ARG A 39 10.90 13.51 1.16
N GLY A 40 9.92 13.61 2.04
CA GLY A 40 10.11 14.27 3.35
C GLY A 40 11.13 13.56 4.24
N MET A 41 11.06 12.22 4.30
CA MET A 41 12.01 11.43 5.09
C MET A 41 13.42 11.45 4.51
N GLU A 42 13.56 11.39 3.19
CA GLU A 42 14.85 11.51 2.50
C GLU A 42 15.48 12.89 2.75
N ALA A 43 14.71 13.96 2.65
CA ALA A 43 15.17 15.32 2.98
C ALA A 43 15.60 15.44 4.45
N ALA A 44 14.82 14.85 5.38
CA ALA A 44 15.17 14.84 6.79
C ALA A 44 16.46 14.04 7.08
N LYS A 45 16.66 12.90 6.40
CA LYS A 45 17.90 12.10 6.45
C LYS A 45 19.09 12.92 5.95
N ALA A 46 18.94 13.58 4.80
CA ALA A 46 19.99 14.40 4.20
C ALA A 46 20.38 15.59 5.10
N ALA A 47 19.40 16.22 5.76
CA ALA A 47 19.64 17.35 6.66
C ALA A 47 20.34 16.93 7.97
N ASN A 48 20.11 15.72 8.48
CA ASN A 48 20.70 15.24 9.73
C ASN A 48 21.18 13.77 9.65
N PRO A 49 22.24 13.47 8.88
CA PRO A 49 22.68 12.09 8.67
C PRO A 49 23.11 11.37 9.95
N SER A 50 23.69 12.09 10.92
CA SER A 50 24.17 11.54 12.20
C SER A 50 23.05 10.91 13.04
N ARG A 51 21.82 11.46 12.99
CA ARG A 51 20.64 10.88 13.67
C ARG A 51 20.21 9.54 13.05
N TRP A 52 20.49 9.33 11.77
CA TRP A 52 20.04 8.17 11.02
C TRP A 52 21.08 7.05 10.95
N GLY A 53 22.36 7.40 11.07
CA GLY A 53 23.46 6.45 10.97
C GLY A 53 23.44 5.75 9.60
N LYS A 54 23.52 4.41 9.62
CA LYS A 54 23.51 3.58 8.39
C LYS A 54 22.10 3.14 7.95
N ARG A 55 21.04 3.58 8.63
CA ARG A 55 19.68 3.11 8.35
C ARG A 55 19.08 3.81 7.13
N ASP A 56 18.29 3.06 6.36
CA ASP A 56 17.51 3.59 5.25
C ASP A 56 16.18 4.19 5.70
N VAL A 57 15.57 4.93 4.77
CA VAL A 57 14.23 5.49 4.97
C VAL A 57 13.22 4.36 5.04
N ARG A 58 12.17 4.55 5.85
CA ARG A 58 11.12 3.55 5.98
C ARG A 58 10.47 3.28 4.62
N ASN A 59 10.09 2.02 4.37
CA ASN A 59 9.36 1.65 3.15
C ASN A 59 8.12 2.54 2.98
N CYS A 60 8.07 3.25 1.85
CA CYS A 60 6.97 4.10 1.42
C CYS A 60 6.51 3.71 0.02
N GLU A 61 6.53 2.43 -0.31
CA GLU A 61 5.99 1.92 -1.55
C GLU A 61 4.50 1.58 -1.39
N PRO A 62 3.67 1.85 -2.40
CA PRO A 62 2.27 1.40 -2.40
C PRO A 62 2.19 -0.12 -2.29
N VAL A 63 1.25 -0.61 -1.49
CA VAL A 63 1.05 -2.06 -1.35
C VAL A 63 0.36 -2.59 -2.60
N GLY A 64 0.95 -3.62 -3.21
CA GLY A 64 0.41 -4.29 -4.40
C GLY A 64 -0.99 -4.90 -4.19
N PRO A 65 -1.63 -5.40 -5.24
CA PRO A 65 -2.95 -6.02 -5.13
C PRO A 65 -2.92 -7.20 -4.14
N THR A 66 -4.00 -7.35 -3.38
CA THR A 66 -4.17 -8.46 -2.42
C THR A 66 -5.55 -9.05 -2.64
N THR A 67 -5.62 -10.36 -2.82
CA THR A 67 -6.90 -11.06 -2.94
C THR A 67 -7.28 -11.70 -1.60
N LEU A 68 -8.57 -11.62 -1.24
CA LEU A 68 -9.10 -12.29 -0.06
C LEU A 68 -9.16 -13.80 -0.25
N ASN A 69 -9.44 -14.22 -1.49
CA ASN A 69 -9.54 -15.61 -1.88
C ASN A 69 -8.37 -15.98 -2.82
N PRO A 70 -7.85 -17.22 -2.73
CA PRO A 70 -6.81 -17.67 -3.65
C PRO A 70 -7.29 -17.54 -5.10
N GLU A 71 -6.40 -17.06 -5.96
CA GLU A 71 -6.69 -16.93 -7.38
C GLU A 71 -6.92 -18.33 -7.98
N LYS A 72 -8.04 -18.53 -8.68
CA LYS A 72 -8.26 -19.77 -9.41
C LYS A 72 -7.22 -19.86 -10.51
N LYS A 73 -6.55 -21.01 -10.63
CA LYS A 73 -5.61 -21.26 -11.73
C LYS A 73 -6.31 -20.96 -13.06
N PRO A 74 -5.65 -20.26 -14.00
CA PRO A 74 -6.26 -19.98 -15.29
C PRO A 74 -6.62 -21.30 -15.96
N VAL A 75 -7.91 -21.48 -16.26
CA VAL A 75 -8.40 -22.62 -17.06
C VAL A 75 -7.95 -22.34 -18.49
N LYS A 76 -7.06 -23.18 -19.03
CA LYS A 76 -6.70 -23.12 -20.45
C LYS A 76 -7.98 -23.32 -21.26
N GLN A 77 -8.34 -22.33 -22.08
CA GLN A 77 -9.40 -22.50 -23.06
C GLN A 77 -8.83 -23.38 -24.18
N GLU A 78 -9.25 -24.64 -24.23
CA GLU A 78 -9.01 -25.49 -25.39
C GLU A 78 -9.96 -25.03 -26.49
N GLU A 79 -9.39 -24.42 -27.54
CA GLU A 79 -10.11 -24.13 -28.77
C GLU A 79 -10.54 -25.46 -29.40
N LYS A 80 -11.84 -25.79 -29.26
CA LYS A 80 -12.44 -26.86 -30.04
C LYS A 80 -12.60 -26.37 -31.47
N GLN A 81 -11.69 -26.79 -32.34
CA GLN A 81 -11.87 -26.67 -33.78
C GLN A 81 -13.07 -27.55 -34.18
N ALA A 82 -14.10 -26.93 -34.76
CA ALA A 82 -15.21 -27.63 -35.38
C ALA A 82 -14.79 -28.09 -36.78
N ALA A 83 -14.99 -29.37 -37.07
CA ALA A 83 -14.83 -29.98 -38.40
C ALA A 83 -16.20 -30.06 -39.10
#